data_AF-A0A0C9SFJ7-F1
#
_entry.id   AF-A0A0C9SFJ7-F1
#
_cell.length_a   1.000
_cell.length_b   1.000
_cell.length_c   1.000
_cell.angle_alpha   90.00
_cell.angle_beta   90.00
_cell.angle_gamma   90.00
#
_symmetry.space_group_name_H-M   'P 1'
#
loop_
_entity.id
_entity.type
_entity.pdbx_description
1 polymer ?
#
loop_
_entity_poly.entity_id
_entity_poly.type
_entity_poly.pdbx_seq_one_letter_code
_entity_poly.pdbx_strand_id
1 'polypeptide(L)'
;MGKRVALPFLAAVAVVLLDCRLLLALHVTDGHCSALPIVVNTWGFSNATLRAWEVLTVENGTALDAVEQGCSQCERDQCDGTVGYGGSPDEDGETTLDALIIDGPTYSMGAVGDLRRVKRAISVARAVMERSTHTFLVGEKATQFAVEMGFKEESLATNHSKQMWSDWKANNCQPNYRQNVVPDPRTSCGPYKPAARLFEDRRGCPSTASELNHDTIGMVVIDAHKRLAAGTSTNGMNHKIPGRIGDSPIPGAGAFADQEVGGAAATGDGDILMRYLPSFHAVESMRRGVDPGSACTAALRYIVRHHPRFVGGIVAVSIDGTYGAACHGIPRFPYSVAKPE
;
A
#
# COMPACT_ATOMS: atom_id res chain seq x y z
N MET A 1 29.55 82.48 65.16
CA MET A 1 30.28 81.50 66.01
C MET A 1 30.05 80.10 65.43
N GLY A 2 31.10 79.29 65.31
CA GLY A 2 30.99 77.84 65.13
C GLY A 2 31.27 77.29 63.73
N LYS A 3 32.24 76.38 63.61
CA LYS A 3 32.89 75.85 62.38
C LYS A 3 32.29 74.50 61.88
N ARG A 4 32.54 74.22 60.59
CA ARG A 4 32.85 72.92 59.89
C ARG A 4 31.69 71.90 59.67
N VAL A 5 31.29 71.60 58.42
CA VAL A 5 31.83 70.66 57.36
C VAL A 5 31.38 69.20 57.52
N ALA A 6 30.61 68.66 56.55
CA ALA A 6 30.78 67.35 55.89
C ALA A 6 29.76 67.16 54.72
N LEU A 7 30.20 66.50 53.65
CA LEU A 7 29.59 66.33 52.31
C LEU A 7 28.69 65.03 52.20
N PRO A 8 28.08 64.68 51.04
CA PRO A 8 26.72 64.15 50.92
C PRO A 8 26.61 62.63 50.70
N PHE A 9 25.38 62.11 50.74
CA PHE A 9 25.00 60.83 50.12
C PHE A 9 23.75 61.03 49.23
N LEU A 10 23.93 60.87 47.92
CA LEU A 10 22.86 60.77 46.92
C LEU A 10 22.55 59.28 46.70
N ALA A 11 21.28 58.89 46.87
CA ALA A 11 20.80 57.55 46.56
C ALA A 11 20.49 57.44 45.05
N ALA A 12 21.08 56.43 44.40
CA ALA A 12 20.85 56.11 43.00
C ALA A 12 19.57 55.26 42.83
N VAL A 13 18.70 55.65 41.90
CA VAL A 13 17.56 54.87 41.42
C VAL A 13 18.03 54.07 40.20
N ALA A 14 18.01 52.73 40.30
CA ALA A 14 18.35 51.84 39.20
C ALA A 14 17.15 51.69 38.25
N VAL A 15 17.32 52.13 37.00
CA VAL A 15 16.41 51.85 35.88
C VAL A 15 16.90 50.57 35.21
N VAL A 16 16.09 49.51 35.27
CA VAL A 16 16.35 48.25 34.55
C VAL A 16 15.82 48.42 33.12
N LEU A 17 16.74 48.63 32.17
CA LEU A 17 16.47 48.51 30.73
C LEU A 17 16.50 47.03 30.36
N LEU A 18 15.35 46.47 29.98
CA LEU A 18 15.25 45.11 29.46
C LEU A 18 15.58 45.12 27.96
N ASP A 19 16.81 44.75 27.64
CA ASP A 19 17.33 44.63 26.29
C ASP A 19 16.63 43.46 25.56
N CYS A 20 15.60 43.78 24.77
CA CYS A 20 14.88 42.80 23.97
C CYS A 20 15.64 42.52 22.66
N ARG A 21 16.75 41.77 22.76
CA ARG A 21 17.42 41.20 21.58
C ARG A 21 16.57 40.05 21.05
N LEU A 22 15.74 40.36 20.06
CA LEU A 22 15.06 39.38 19.22
C LEU A 22 16.12 38.63 18.39
N LEU A 23 16.68 37.56 18.98
CA LEU A 23 17.42 36.54 18.23
C LEU A 23 16.42 35.82 17.33
N LEU A 24 16.35 36.23 16.07
CA LEU A 24 15.79 35.41 15.01
C LEU A 24 16.69 34.18 14.88
N ALA A 25 16.42 33.14 15.67
CA ALA A 25 16.97 31.82 15.42
C ALA A 25 16.27 31.30 14.16
N LEU A 26 16.86 31.60 12.99
CA LEU A 26 16.67 30.79 11.80
C LEU A 26 17.09 29.37 12.16
N HIS A 27 16.13 28.56 12.62
CA HIS A 27 16.23 27.12 12.49
C HIS A 27 16.14 26.84 11.00
N VAL A 28 17.28 26.94 10.32
CA VAL A 28 17.52 26.13 9.15
C VAL A 28 17.55 24.72 9.71
N THR A 29 16.40 24.05 9.70
CA THR A 29 16.41 22.60 9.74
C THR A 29 17.27 22.21 8.55
N ASP A 30 18.43 21.61 8.80
CA ASP A 30 19.15 20.85 7.78
C ASP A 30 18.18 19.78 7.29
N GLY A 31 17.36 20.14 6.30
CA GLY A 31 16.55 19.21 5.56
C GLY A 31 17.54 18.29 4.89
N HIS A 32 17.70 17.09 5.44
CA HIS A 32 18.30 16.00 4.69
C HIS A 32 17.44 15.82 3.46
N CYS A 33 17.82 16.49 2.36
CA CYS A 33 17.28 16.23 1.04
C CYS A 33 17.68 14.79 0.74
N SER A 34 16.73 13.86 0.90
CA SER A 34 16.99 12.45 0.64
C SER A 34 17.41 12.32 -0.83
N ALA A 35 18.49 11.59 -1.09
CA ALA A 35 19.00 11.45 -2.44
C ALA A 35 17.98 10.68 -3.30
N LEU A 36 17.57 11.28 -4.41
CA LEU A 36 16.77 10.64 -5.47
C LEU A 36 17.71 10.05 -6.53
N PRO A 37 17.31 8.96 -7.22
CA PRO A 37 16.02 8.27 -7.17
C PRO A 37 15.77 7.49 -5.88
N ILE A 38 14.53 7.08 -5.61
CA ILE A 38 14.17 6.19 -4.50
C ILE A 38 13.10 5.18 -4.93
N VAL A 39 13.25 3.94 -4.46
CA VAL A 39 12.25 2.87 -4.59
C VAL A 39 11.90 2.40 -3.20
N VAL A 40 10.61 2.33 -2.88
CA VAL A 40 10.11 1.75 -1.63
C VAL A 40 8.99 0.77 -1.95
N ASN A 41 9.02 -0.42 -1.35
CA ASN A 41 7.90 -1.35 -1.43
C ASN A 41 7.57 -2.02 -0.10
N THR A 42 6.32 -2.46 0.02
CA THR A 42 5.84 -3.30 1.12
C THR A 42 6.60 -4.63 1.15
N TRP A 43 6.78 -5.16 2.36
CA TRP A 43 7.44 -6.44 2.63
C TRP A 43 8.93 -6.52 2.28
N GLY A 44 9.55 -7.64 2.64
CA GLY A 44 10.97 -7.93 2.42
C GLY A 44 11.29 -8.36 0.99
N PHE A 45 10.52 -7.94 -0.02
CA PHE A 45 10.67 -8.37 -1.41
C PHE A 45 11.82 -7.63 -2.11
N SER A 46 13.05 -7.83 -1.62
CA SER A 46 14.25 -7.12 -2.07
C SER A 46 14.54 -7.29 -3.56
N ASN A 47 14.26 -8.47 -4.15
CA ASN A 47 14.40 -8.68 -5.60
C ASN A 47 13.54 -7.72 -6.41
N ALA A 48 12.32 -7.42 -5.95
CA ALA A 48 11.43 -6.46 -6.60
C ALA A 48 11.99 -5.04 -6.50
N THR A 49 12.51 -4.66 -5.33
CA THR A 49 13.18 -3.37 -5.11
C THR A 49 14.40 -3.22 -6.01
N LEU A 50 15.26 -4.24 -6.07
CA LEU A 50 16.47 -4.25 -6.88
C LEU A 50 16.14 -4.16 -8.37
N ARG A 51 15.15 -4.92 -8.85
CA ARG A 51 14.72 -4.83 -10.25
C ARG A 51 14.24 -3.42 -10.61
N ALA A 52 13.43 -2.80 -9.78
CA ALA A 52 12.98 -1.42 -10.00
C ALA A 52 14.17 -0.43 -9.98
N TRP A 53 15.13 -0.63 -9.07
CA TRP A 53 16.34 0.18 -8.98
C TRP A 53 17.22 0.07 -10.24
N GLU A 54 17.39 -1.13 -10.78
CA GLU A 54 18.12 -1.38 -12.04
C GLU A 54 17.47 -0.65 -13.22
N VAL A 55 16.13 -0.62 -13.28
CA VAL A 55 15.43 0.15 -14.33
C VAL A 55 15.83 1.62 -14.29
N LEU A 56 15.88 2.22 -13.10
CA LEU A 56 16.21 3.64 -12.95
C LEU A 56 17.70 3.92 -13.20
N THR A 57 18.60 3.05 -12.76
CA THR A 57 20.03 3.34 -12.67
C THR A 57 20.87 2.76 -13.81
N VAL A 58 20.40 1.68 -14.43
CA VAL A 58 21.12 0.97 -15.49
C VAL A 58 20.42 1.10 -16.83
N GLU A 59 19.09 0.94 -16.85
CA GLU A 59 18.31 0.94 -18.09
C GLU A 59 17.83 2.33 -18.51
N ASN A 60 18.02 3.34 -17.65
CA ASN A 60 17.55 4.71 -17.85
C ASN A 60 16.02 4.78 -18.14
N GLY A 61 15.26 3.90 -17.50
CA GLY A 61 13.81 3.87 -17.55
C GLY A 61 13.16 4.90 -16.62
N THR A 62 11.87 5.11 -16.81
CA THR A 62 11.07 6.04 -16.00
C THR A 62 10.66 5.44 -14.66
N ALA A 63 10.17 6.27 -13.72
CA ALA A 63 9.52 5.79 -12.49
C ALA A 63 8.38 4.80 -12.77
N LEU A 64 7.61 5.02 -13.83
CA LEU A 64 6.52 4.15 -14.24
C LEU A 64 7.03 2.78 -14.72
N ASP A 65 8.11 2.77 -15.50
CA ASP A 65 8.78 1.52 -15.93
C ASP A 65 9.32 0.76 -14.71
N ALA A 66 9.91 1.46 -13.75
CA ALA A 66 10.45 0.86 -12.54
C ALA A 66 9.37 0.19 -11.68
N VAL A 67 8.21 0.85 -11.48
CA VAL A 67 7.06 0.24 -10.78
C VAL A 67 6.57 -1.01 -11.51
N GLU A 68 6.39 -0.94 -12.83
CA GLU A 68 5.93 -2.09 -13.62
C GLU A 68 6.89 -3.27 -13.49
N GLN A 69 8.20 -3.04 -13.69
CA GLN A 69 9.20 -4.10 -13.67
C GLN A 69 9.44 -4.66 -12.27
N GLY A 70 9.43 -3.82 -11.23
CA GLY A 70 9.56 -4.23 -9.84
C GLY A 70 8.38 -5.09 -9.39
N CYS A 71 7.15 -4.65 -9.63
CA CYS A 71 5.96 -5.44 -9.32
C CYS A 71 5.92 -6.73 -10.15
N SER A 72 6.27 -6.66 -11.44
CA SER A 72 6.36 -7.85 -12.31
C SER A 72 7.40 -8.86 -11.84
N GLN A 73 8.50 -8.41 -11.20
CA GLN A 73 9.48 -9.32 -10.61
C GLN A 73 8.84 -10.14 -9.49
N CYS A 74 8.04 -9.49 -8.65
CA CYS A 74 7.35 -10.16 -7.56
C CYS A 74 6.23 -11.10 -8.04
N GLU A 75 5.53 -10.74 -9.13
CA GLU A 75 4.58 -11.63 -9.82
C GLU A 75 5.24 -12.90 -10.38
N ARG A 76 6.50 -12.80 -10.83
CA ARG A 76 7.29 -13.94 -11.32
C ARG A 76 7.85 -14.79 -10.19
N ASP A 77 8.36 -14.15 -9.15
CA ASP A 77 8.96 -14.81 -7.98
C ASP A 77 7.91 -15.43 -7.06
N GLN A 78 6.62 -15.13 -7.31
CA GLN A 78 5.49 -15.59 -6.50
C GLN A 78 5.69 -15.20 -5.03
N CYS A 79 6.09 -13.94 -4.77
CA CYS A 79 6.50 -13.48 -3.44
C CYS A 79 5.51 -13.93 -2.35
N ASP A 80 6.03 -14.67 -1.37
CA ASP A 80 5.30 -15.26 -0.24
C ASP A 80 4.02 -16.04 -0.62
N GLY A 81 3.88 -16.43 -1.89
CA GLY A 81 2.71 -17.09 -2.45
C GLY A 81 1.49 -16.18 -2.64
N THR A 82 1.59 -14.88 -2.38
CA THR A 82 0.44 -13.95 -2.37
C THR A 82 0.47 -12.91 -3.50
N VAL A 83 1.49 -12.96 -4.35
CA VAL A 83 1.65 -12.11 -5.54
C VAL A 83 1.85 -12.99 -6.77
N GLY A 84 1.20 -12.65 -7.88
CA GLY A 84 1.31 -13.40 -9.13
C GLY A 84 0.61 -14.77 -9.09
N TYR A 85 0.97 -15.63 -10.04
CA TYR A 85 0.31 -16.92 -10.23
C TYR A 85 0.66 -17.94 -9.15
N GLY A 86 -0.12 -19.01 -9.03
CA GLY A 86 0.25 -20.19 -8.24
C GLY A 86 -0.01 -20.12 -6.74
N GLY A 87 -0.66 -19.07 -6.27
CA GLY A 87 -1.14 -18.91 -4.90
C GLY A 87 -2.59 -18.46 -4.82
N SER A 88 -3.13 -18.40 -3.60
CA SER A 88 -4.47 -17.91 -3.28
C SER A 88 -5.58 -18.26 -4.27
N PRO A 89 -5.82 -19.56 -4.56
CA PRO A 89 -6.98 -19.95 -5.34
C PRO A 89 -8.26 -19.55 -4.60
N ASP A 90 -9.27 -19.13 -5.35
CA ASP A 90 -10.63 -18.91 -4.86
C ASP A 90 -11.30 -20.23 -4.44
N GLU A 91 -12.54 -20.14 -3.98
CA GLU A 91 -13.30 -21.32 -3.51
C GLU A 91 -13.62 -22.33 -4.64
N ASP A 92 -13.54 -21.91 -5.91
CA ASP A 92 -13.66 -22.76 -7.10
C ASP A 92 -12.32 -23.35 -7.57
N GLY A 93 -11.21 -22.95 -6.93
CA GLY A 93 -9.86 -23.45 -7.19
C GLY A 93 -9.07 -22.64 -8.22
N GLU A 94 -9.54 -21.45 -8.60
CA GLU A 94 -8.88 -20.58 -9.57
C GLU A 94 -8.12 -19.44 -8.89
N THR A 95 -6.85 -19.27 -9.27
CA THR A 95 -6.08 -18.08 -8.92
C THR A 95 -6.48 -16.94 -9.85
N THR A 96 -6.86 -15.78 -9.31
CA THR A 96 -7.13 -14.54 -10.06
C THR A 96 -6.30 -13.40 -9.49
N LEU A 97 -5.87 -12.47 -10.35
CA LEU A 97 -4.93 -11.41 -9.99
C LEU A 97 -5.58 -10.02 -9.98
N ASP A 98 -5.17 -9.19 -9.04
CA ASP A 98 -5.56 -7.79 -8.93
C ASP A 98 -4.30 -6.92 -9.03
N ALA A 99 -4.34 -5.85 -9.83
CA ALA A 99 -3.22 -4.91 -9.94
C ALA A 99 -3.66 -3.49 -10.29
N LEU A 100 -2.84 -2.51 -9.90
CA LEU A 100 -3.02 -1.08 -10.17
C LEU A 100 -1.67 -0.43 -10.43
N ILE A 101 -1.62 0.47 -11.40
CA ILE A 101 -0.47 1.35 -11.66
C ILE A 101 -0.95 2.79 -11.82
N ILE A 102 -0.20 3.74 -11.28
CA ILE A 102 -0.50 5.17 -11.25
C ILE A 102 0.73 5.95 -11.72
N ASP A 103 0.54 6.79 -12.72
CA ASP A 103 1.49 7.85 -13.10
C ASP A 103 1.16 9.13 -12.32
N GLY A 104 1.98 9.46 -11.32
CA GLY A 104 1.77 10.60 -10.43
C GLY A 104 1.63 11.95 -11.16
N PRO A 105 2.45 12.26 -12.18
CA PRO A 105 2.37 13.51 -12.92
C PRO A 105 1.05 13.78 -13.64
N THR A 106 0.45 12.76 -14.25
CA THR A 106 -0.76 12.92 -15.06
C THR A 106 -2.02 12.49 -14.34
N TYR A 107 -1.88 11.85 -13.18
CA TYR A 107 -2.95 11.10 -12.50
C TYR A 107 -3.57 10.00 -13.37
N SER A 108 -2.89 9.59 -14.45
CA SER A 108 -3.33 8.46 -15.26
C SER A 108 -3.19 7.20 -14.42
N MET A 109 -4.21 6.35 -14.48
CA MET A 109 -4.28 5.12 -13.71
C MET A 109 -4.81 4.01 -14.58
N GLY A 110 -4.27 2.81 -14.37
CA GLY A 110 -4.80 1.60 -14.96
C GLY A 110 -4.85 0.50 -13.92
N ALA A 111 -5.93 -0.28 -13.94
CA ALA A 111 -6.20 -1.30 -12.98
C ALA A 111 -6.86 -2.51 -13.64
N VAL A 112 -6.58 -3.68 -13.07
CA VAL A 112 -7.25 -4.94 -13.38
C VAL A 112 -7.64 -5.65 -12.10
N GLY A 113 -8.81 -6.28 -12.10
CA GLY A 113 -9.34 -6.97 -10.93
C GLY A 113 -9.98 -8.27 -11.34
N ASP A 114 -9.82 -9.31 -10.53
CA ASP A 114 -10.21 -10.67 -10.89
C ASP A 114 -9.63 -11.08 -12.26
N LEU A 115 -8.41 -10.64 -12.60
CA LEU A 115 -7.78 -10.96 -13.88
C LEU A 115 -7.49 -12.45 -13.95
N ARG A 116 -8.04 -13.11 -14.97
CA ARG A 116 -7.95 -14.55 -15.15
C ARG A 116 -6.90 -14.87 -16.20
N ARG A 117 -6.16 -15.96 -15.98
CA ARG A 117 -5.32 -16.62 -16.99
C ARG A 117 -4.30 -15.71 -17.71
N VAL A 118 -3.80 -14.66 -17.05
CA VAL A 118 -2.72 -13.81 -17.56
C VAL A 118 -1.78 -13.49 -16.41
N LYS A 119 -0.52 -13.88 -16.51
CA LYS A 119 0.43 -13.80 -15.38
C LYS A 119 0.91 -12.39 -15.04
N ARG A 120 0.92 -11.48 -16.01
CA ARG A 120 1.53 -10.14 -15.90
C ARG A 120 0.50 -9.08 -15.53
N ALA A 121 -0.08 -9.17 -14.34
CA ALA A 121 -1.25 -8.35 -13.97
C ALA A 121 -0.93 -6.84 -13.98
N ILE A 122 0.20 -6.42 -13.40
CA ILE A 122 0.62 -5.01 -13.41
C ILE A 122 0.87 -4.47 -14.82
N SER A 123 1.43 -5.29 -15.72
CA SER A 123 1.60 -4.90 -17.13
C SER A 123 0.27 -4.76 -17.86
N VAL A 124 -0.72 -5.62 -17.56
CA VAL A 124 -2.08 -5.44 -18.12
C VAL A 124 -2.72 -4.18 -17.55
N ALA A 125 -2.55 -3.89 -16.26
CA ALA A 125 -3.00 -2.64 -15.65
C ALA A 125 -2.40 -1.42 -16.39
N ARG A 126 -1.10 -1.44 -16.69
CA ARG A 126 -0.46 -0.41 -17.53
C ARG A 126 -1.06 -0.34 -18.94
N ALA A 127 -1.35 -1.47 -19.56
CA ALA A 127 -2.01 -1.49 -20.87
C ALA A 127 -3.41 -0.86 -20.81
N VAL A 128 -4.19 -1.07 -19.72
CA VAL A 128 -5.47 -0.38 -19.51
C VAL A 128 -5.27 1.14 -19.51
N MET A 129 -4.27 1.62 -18.76
CA MET A 129 -3.92 3.04 -18.67
C MET A 129 -3.53 3.66 -20.02
N GLU A 130 -2.70 2.95 -20.80
CA GLU A 130 -2.08 3.51 -22.02
C GLU A 130 -2.86 3.22 -23.31
N ARG A 131 -3.74 2.22 -23.31
CA ARG A 131 -4.44 1.71 -24.51
C ARG A 131 -5.96 1.83 -24.43
N SER A 132 -6.48 2.48 -23.39
CA SER A 132 -7.91 2.75 -23.26
C SER A 132 -8.14 4.14 -22.65
N THR A 133 -9.39 4.61 -22.68
CA THR A 133 -9.82 5.79 -21.92
C THR A 133 -10.44 5.42 -20.57
N HIS A 134 -10.41 4.13 -20.22
CA HIS A 134 -10.93 3.58 -18.98
C HIS A 134 -9.79 3.38 -17.97
N THR A 135 -10.14 3.37 -16.69
CA THR A 135 -9.17 3.14 -15.61
C THR A 135 -9.14 1.69 -15.16
N PHE A 136 -10.25 0.96 -15.22
CA PHE A 136 -10.38 -0.32 -14.51
C PHE A 136 -11.18 -1.33 -15.32
N LEU A 137 -10.57 -2.46 -15.65
CA LEU A 137 -11.22 -3.61 -16.29
C LEU A 137 -11.19 -4.82 -15.36
N VAL A 138 -12.21 -5.69 -15.43
CA VAL A 138 -12.30 -6.83 -14.51
C VAL A 138 -12.66 -8.16 -15.18
N GLY A 139 -12.30 -9.25 -14.52
CA GLY A 139 -12.74 -10.59 -14.83
C GLY A 139 -12.28 -11.08 -16.21
N GLU A 140 -13.11 -11.93 -16.80
CA GLU A 140 -12.92 -12.52 -18.12
C GLU A 140 -12.75 -11.46 -19.24
N LYS A 141 -13.37 -10.28 -19.08
CA LYS A 141 -13.25 -9.20 -20.07
C LYS A 141 -11.93 -8.44 -19.98
N ALA A 142 -11.31 -8.39 -18.81
CA ALA A 142 -9.93 -7.93 -18.69
C ALA A 142 -8.95 -8.89 -19.37
N THR A 143 -9.19 -10.21 -19.29
CA THR A 143 -8.39 -11.23 -20.00
C THR A 143 -8.50 -11.07 -21.51
N GLN A 144 -9.71 -10.89 -22.05
CA GLN A 144 -9.91 -10.67 -23.49
C GLN A 144 -9.17 -9.42 -23.98
N PHE A 145 -9.30 -8.30 -23.25
CA PHE A 145 -8.53 -7.10 -23.51
C PHE A 145 -7.01 -7.36 -23.47
N ALA A 146 -6.52 -8.08 -22.46
CA ALA A 146 -5.10 -8.42 -22.36
C ALA A 146 -4.61 -9.21 -23.59
N VAL A 147 -5.39 -10.19 -24.05
CA VAL A 147 -5.04 -10.95 -25.26
C VAL A 147 -5.02 -10.06 -26.50
N GLU A 148 -5.96 -9.14 -26.65
CA GLU A 148 -5.95 -8.13 -27.73
C GLU A 148 -4.71 -7.24 -27.68
N MET A 149 -4.20 -6.94 -26.48
CA MET A 149 -2.96 -6.18 -26.27
C MET A 149 -1.68 -7.03 -26.41
N GLY A 150 -1.80 -8.31 -26.78
CA GLY A 150 -0.66 -9.21 -27.05
C GLY A 150 -0.16 -9.98 -25.84
N PHE A 151 -0.87 -9.96 -24.70
CA PHE A 151 -0.55 -10.82 -23.57
C PHE A 151 -0.96 -12.27 -23.85
N LYS A 152 -0.22 -13.21 -23.29
CA LYS A 152 -0.50 -14.64 -23.43
C LYS A 152 -1.53 -15.08 -22.41
N GLU A 153 -2.61 -15.72 -22.89
CA GLU A 153 -3.52 -16.46 -22.04
C GLU A 153 -2.89 -17.80 -21.63
N GLU A 154 -2.70 -17.99 -20.33
CA GLU A 154 -2.12 -19.20 -19.75
C GLU A 154 -2.62 -19.43 -18.31
N SER A 155 -2.61 -20.69 -17.87
CA SER A 155 -3.09 -21.02 -16.52
C SER A 155 -2.27 -20.32 -15.43
N LEU A 156 -2.99 -19.78 -14.45
CA LEU A 156 -2.40 -19.25 -13.21
C LEU A 156 -2.22 -20.33 -12.13
N ALA A 157 -2.70 -21.56 -12.37
CA ALA A 157 -2.64 -22.63 -11.39
C ALA A 157 -1.26 -23.30 -11.36
N THR A 158 -0.82 -23.69 -10.17
CA THR A 158 0.35 -24.56 -9.95
C THR A 158 -0.10 -25.83 -9.22
N ASN A 159 0.80 -26.80 -9.08
CA ASN A 159 0.52 -27.96 -8.22
C ASN A 159 0.29 -27.52 -6.77
N HIS A 160 0.98 -26.47 -6.33
CA HIS A 160 0.82 -25.89 -5.00
C HIS A 160 -0.59 -25.30 -4.79
N SER A 161 -1.09 -24.44 -5.68
CA SER A 161 -2.44 -23.87 -5.52
C SER A 161 -3.53 -24.94 -5.63
N LYS A 162 -3.36 -25.94 -6.51
CA LYS A 162 -4.29 -27.08 -6.59
C LYS A 162 -4.34 -27.88 -5.30
N GLN A 163 -3.17 -28.15 -4.69
CA GLN A 163 -3.08 -28.86 -3.43
C GLN A 163 -3.74 -28.06 -2.30
N MET A 164 -3.44 -26.77 -2.20
CA MET A 164 -4.03 -25.86 -1.22
C MET A 164 -5.58 -25.87 -1.29
N TRP A 165 -6.15 -25.81 -2.49
CA TRP A 165 -7.61 -25.91 -2.67
C TRP A 165 -8.15 -27.30 -2.32
N SER A 166 -7.45 -28.37 -2.70
CA SER A 166 -7.85 -29.74 -2.37
C SER A 166 -7.88 -29.98 -0.86
N ASP A 167 -6.86 -29.52 -0.14
CA ASP A 167 -6.77 -29.64 1.32
C ASP A 167 -7.85 -28.82 2.01
N TRP A 168 -8.12 -27.61 1.53
CA TRP A 168 -9.20 -26.77 2.03
C TRP A 168 -10.58 -27.42 1.85
N LYS A 169 -10.85 -28.02 0.68
CA LYS A 169 -12.11 -28.76 0.45
C LYS A 169 -12.20 -30.01 1.32
N ALA A 170 -11.11 -30.75 1.50
CA ALA A 170 -11.06 -31.89 2.41
C ALA A 170 -11.31 -31.46 3.87
N ASN A 171 -10.97 -30.22 4.22
CA ASN A 171 -11.24 -29.60 5.52
C ASN A 171 -12.60 -28.87 5.58
N ASN A 172 -13.63 -29.37 4.90
CA ASN A 172 -14.98 -28.80 4.88
C ASN A 172 -15.01 -27.30 4.53
N CYS A 173 -14.11 -26.87 3.64
CA CYS A 173 -14.04 -25.50 3.17
C CYS A 173 -13.78 -24.47 4.30
N GLN A 174 -12.88 -24.80 5.24
CA GLN A 174 -12.53 -23.91 6.36
C GLN A 174 -11.05 -23.46 6.32
N PRO A 175 -10.78 -22.17 6.65
CA PRO A 175 -11.77 -21.10 6.90
C PRO A 175 -12.42 -20.61 5.60
N ASN A 176 -13.59 -19.96 5.66
CA ASN A 176 -14.21 -19.29 4.51
C ASN A 176 -14.85 -17.95 4.89
N TYR A 177 -15.31 -17.22 3.87
CA TYR A 177 -15.83 -15.86 3.95
C TYR A 177 -17.36 -15.78 3.89
N ARG A 178 -18.06 -16.91 3.92
CA ARG A 178 -19.51 -16.97 3.80
C ARG A 178 -20.15 -16.66 5.15
N GLN A 179 -21.13 -15.76 5.17
CA GLN A 179 -21.82 -15.33 6.39
C GLN A 179 -23.31 -15.23 6.13
N ASN A 180 -24.13 -15.53 7.15
CA ASN A 180 -25.60 -15.46 7.07
C ASN A 180 -26.20 -16.28 5.92
N VAL A 181 -25.68 -17.49 5.73
CA VAL A 181 -26.14 -18.43 4.71
C VAL A 181 -26.48 -19.80 5.30
N VAL A 182 -27.24 -20.58 4.54
CA VAL A 182 -27.56 -21.99 4.81
C VAL A 182 -27.12 -22.87 3.63
N PRO A 183 -26.60 -24.09 3.85
CA PRO A 183 -26.27 -24.69 5.15
C PRO A 183 -25.19 -23.90 5.91
N ASP A 184 -24.98 -24.19 7.21
CA ASP A 184 -24.03 -23.46 8.06
C ASP A 184 -22.63 -23.44 7.41
N PRO A 185 -22.08 -22.26 7.08
CA PRO A 185 -20.81 -22.16 6.38
C PRO A 185 -19.63 -22.63 7.20
N ARG A 186 -19.76 -22.86 8.51
CA ARG A 186 -18.68 -23.38 9.36
C ARG A 186 -18.47 -24.88 9.22
N THR A 187 -19.42 -25.60 8.62
CA THR A 187 -19.43 -27.06 8.54
C THR A 187 -19.80 -27.60 7.16
N SER A 188 -19.92 -26.74 6.15
CA SER A 188 -20.33 -27.11 4.80
C SER A 188 -19.53 -26.33 3.77
N CYS A 189 -19.48 -26.84 2.55
CA CYS A 189 -18.97 -26.15 1.37
C CYS A 189 -20.10 -25.51 0.53
N GLY A 190 -21.34 -25.52 1.02
CA GLY A 190 -22.51 -25.12 0.25
C GLY A 190 -23.03 -26.24 -0.67
N PRO A 191 -23.75 -25.91 -1.76
CA PRO A 191 -24.06 -24.56 -2.22
C PRO A 191 -24.90 -23.78 -1.21
N TYR A 192 -24.62 -22.48 -1.10
CA TYR A 192 -25.23 -21.62 -0.10
C TYR A 192 -26.48 -20.92 -0.62
N LYS A 193 -27.44 -20.69 0.29
CA LYS A 193 -28.59 -19.81 0.10
C LYS A 193 -28.65 -18.79 1.23
N PRO A 194 -29.23 -17.61 1.02
CA PRO A 194 -29.42 -16.65 2.11
C PRO A 194 -30.18 -17.27 3.29
N ALA A 195 -29.68 -17.05 4.51
CA ALA A 195 -30.43 -17.42 5.70
C ALA A 195 -31.68 -16.53 5.82
N ALA A 196 -32.79 -17.08 6.33
CA ALA A 196 -34.04 -16.35 6.49
C ALA A 196 -33.96 -15.19 7.50
N ARG A 197 -32.94 -15.18 8.35
CA ARG A 197 -32.62 -14.10 9.30
C ARG A 197 -31.13 -13.85 9.27
N LEU A 198 -30.73 -12.59 9.36
CA LEU A 198 -29.35 -12.23 9.64
C LEU A 198 -29.07 -12.57 11.10
N PHE A 199 -28.01 -13.33 11.36
CA PHE A 199 -27.58 -13.58 12.72
C PHE A 199 -26.77 -12.37 13.18
N GLU A 200 -27.19 -11.74 14.28
CA GLU A 200 -26.45 -10.66 14.92
C GLU A 200 -25.24 -11.23 15.67
N ASP A 201 -24.19 -11.60 14.94
CA ASP A 201 -22.86 -11.67 15.55
C ASP A 201 -21.84 -10.89 14.72
N ARG A 202 -21.74 -9.60 15.05
CA ARG A 202 -20.78 -8.65 14.47
C ARG A 202 -19.55 -8.44 15.34
N ARG A 203 -19.32 -9.26 16.38
CA ARG A 203 -18.14 -9.13 17.26
C ARG A 203 -17.28 -10.39 17.22
N GLY A 204 -17.18 -10.99 16.04
CA GLY A 204 -16.81 -12.40 15.97
C GLY A 204 -15.64 -12.69 15.06
N CYS A 205 -15.87 -12.70 13.74
CA CYS A 205 -14.90 -13.22 12.78
C CYS A 205 -13.51 -12.62 13.03
N PRO A 206 -12.54 -13.41 13.51
CA PRO A 206 -11.14 -13.02 13.44
C PRO A 206 -10.89 -12.61 11.99
N SER A 207 -10.13 -11.54 11.77
CA SER A 207 -9.59 -11.32 10.44
C SER A 207 -8.83 -12.60 10.07
N THR A 208 -9.33 -13.35 9.08
CA THR A 208 -8.60 -14.50 8.52
C THR A 208 -7.35 -14.05 7.79
N ALA A 209 -7.21 -12.73 7.59
CA ALA A 209 -5.98 -12.02 7.28
C ALA A 209 -4.94 -12.27 8.39
N SER A 210 -4.02 -13.20 8.12
CA SER A 210 -2.76 -13.41 8.83
C SER A 210 -1.59 -13.04 7.91
N GLU A 211 -0.38 -12.89 8.44
CA GLU A 211 0.86 -12.66 7.67
C GLU A 211 1.08 -13.68 6.53
N LEU A 212 0.34 -14.80 6.48
CA LEU A 212 0.43 -15.82 5.44
C LEU A 212 -0.72 -15.75 4.42
N ASN A 213 -1.63 -14.77 4.52
CA ASN A 213 -2.96 -14.83 3.90
C ASN A 213 -3.41 -13.55 3.17
N HIS A 214 -2.55 -12.57 2.89
CA HIS A 214 -2.95 -11.35 2.17
C HIS A 214 -1.79 -10.39 1.77
N ASP A 215 -0.57 -10.88 1.63
CA ASP A 215 0.59 -10.00 1.40
C ASP A 215 0.57 -9.46 -0.03
N THR A 216 0.34 -8.15 -0.16
CA THR A 216 0.33 -7.45 -1.45
C THR A 216 1.69 -6.78 -1.64
N ILE A 217 2.29 -6.87 -2.84
CA ILE A 217 3.35 -5.94 -3.20
C ILE A 217 2.72 -4.61 -3.55
N GLY A 218 3.12 -3.56 -2.85
CA GLY A 218 2.84 -2.18 -3.16
C GLY A 218 4.16 -1.44 -3.26
N MET A 219 4.36 -0.68 -4.33
CA MET A 219 5.62 -0.02 -4.65
C MET A 219 5.39 1.45 -4.98
N VAL A 220 6.25 2.31 -4.46
CA VAL A 220 6.30 3.75 -4.74
C VAL A 220 7.71 4.07 -5.23
N VAL A 221 7.81 4.75 -6.38
CA VAL A 221 9.09 5.10 -7.01
C VAL A 221 9.12 6.57 -7.35
N ILE A 222 10.22 7.24 -7.00
CA ILE A 222 10.54 8.58 -7.49
C ILE A 222 11.87 8.50 -8.24
N ASP A 223 11.89 8.86 -9.52
CA ASP A 223 13.11 8.83 -10.33
C ASP A 223 14.03 10.06 -10.08
N ALA A 224 15.19 10.07 -10.75
CA ALA A 224 16.16 11.17 -10.64
C ALA A 224 15.63 12.52 -11.16
N HIS A 225 14.58 12.51 -11.97
CA HIS A 225 13.88 13.70 -12.47
C HIS A 225 12.68 14.09 -11.59
N LYS A 226 12.58 13.50 -10.39
CA LYS A 226 11.46 13.65 -9.46
C LYS A 226 10.12 13.20 -10.01
N ARG A 227 10.07 12.34 -11.03
CA ARG A 227 8.79 11.80 -11.51
C ARG A 227 8.37 10.67 -10.59
N LEU A 228 7.12 10.72 -10.15
CA LEU A 228 6.54 9.77 -9.21
C LEU A 228 5.67 8.75 -9.92
N ALA A 229 5.78 7.48 -9.53
CA ALA A 229 4.82 6.44 -9.86
C ALA A 229 4.55 5.57 -8.63
N ALA A 230 3.37 4.94 -8.60
CA ALA A 230 3.05 3.93 -7.61
C ALA A 230 2.25 2.79 -8.24
N GLY A 231 2.28 1.62 -7.62
CA GLY A 231 1.50 0.49 -8.07
C GLY A 231 1.44 -0.66 -7.07
N THR A 232 0.55 -1.59 -7.33
CA THR A 232 0.23 -2.72 -6.47
C THR A 232 -0.10 -3.95 -7.30
N SER A 233 0.24 -5.15 -6.79
CA SER A 233 -0.17 -6.43 -7.38
C SER A 233 -0.37 -7.49 -6.30
N THR A 234 -1.38 -8.34 -6.46
CA THR A 234 -1.69 -9.45 -5.56
C THR A 234 -2.48 -10.55 -6.28
N ASN A 235 -2.51 -11.76 -5.70
CA ASN A 235 -3.51 -12.78 -6.03
C ASN A 235 -4.67 -12.84 -5.02
N GLY A 236 -4.70 -11.93 -4.04
CA GLY A 236 -5.77 -11.77 -3.08
C GLY A 236 -5.70 -12.76 -1.91
N MET A 237 -6.85 -12.95 -1.24
CA MET A 237 -6.94 -13.85 -0.09
C MET A 237 -7.16 -15.31 -0.52
N ASN A 238 -6.54 -16.24 0.21
CA ASN A 238 -6.79 -17.67 0.08
C ASN A 238 -8.29 -17.99 0.20
N HIS A 239 -8.83 -18.75 -0.74
CA HIS A 239 -10.22 -19.25 -0.78
C HIS A 239 -11.27 -18.14 -0.76
N LYS A 240 -10.93 -16.97 -1.31
CA LYS A 240 -11.86 -15.88 -1.53
C LYS A 240 -13.08 -16.37 -2.32
N ILE A 241 -14.22 -15.71 -2.13
CA ILE A 241 -15.39 -15.94 -3.00
C ILE A 241 -14.99 -15.52 -4.43
N PRO A 242 -15.28 -16.33 -5.47
CA PRO A 242 -14.96 -15.98 -6.85
C PRO A 242 -15.49 -14.59 -7.22
N GLY A 243 -14.66 -13.78 -7.88
CA GLY A 243 -14.96 -12.39 -8.18
C GLY A 243 -14.71 -11.39 -7.04
N ARG A 244 -14.21 -11.83 -5.87
CA ARG A 244 -13.77 -10.92 -4.80
C ARG A 244 -12.53 -10.14 -5.25
N ILE A 245 -12.64 -8.82 -5.19
CA ILE A 245 -11.56 -7.86 -5.43
C ILE A 245 -11.14 -7.25 -4.09
N GLY A 246 -9.83 -7.12 -3.85
CA GLY A 246 -9.26 -6.47 -2.67
C GLY A 246 -9.08 -4.96 -2.82
N ASP A 247 -8.23 -4.37 -1.97
CA ASP A 247 -7.83 -2.97 -2.05
C ASP A 247 -6.78 -2.70 -3.13
N SER A 248 -5.98 -3.71 -3.46
CA SER A 248 -4.81 -3.60 -4.34
C SER A 248 -5.12 -2.94 -5.69
N PRO A 249 -6.23 -3.22 -6.41
CA PRO A 249 -6.50 -2.57 -7.68
C PRO A 249 -7.28 -1.25 -7.53
N ILE A 250 -7.57 -0.80 -6.31
CA ILE A 250 -8.42 0.35 -6.02
C ILE A 250 -7.56 1.59 -5.72
N PRO A 251 -7.60 2.63 -6.58
CA PRO A 251 -6.89 3.88 -6.32
C PRO A 251 -7.25 4.48 -4.96
N GLY A 252 -6.23 4.89 -4.22
CA GLY A 252 -6.39 5.45 -2.88
C GLY A 252 -6.47 4.40 -1.78
N ALA A 253 -6.82 3.16 -2.09
CA ALA A 253 -6.75 2.06 -1.14
C ALA A 253 -5.38 1.37 -1.23
N GLY A 254 -5.15 0.58 -2.28
CA GLY A 254 -3.91 -0.19 -2.47
C GLY A 254 -2.69 0.70 -2.76
N ALA A 255 -2.84 1.69 -3.64
CA ALA A 255 -1.79 2.68 -3.92
C ALA A 255 -2.39 4.04 -4.27
N PHE A 256 -1.61 5.10 -4.04
CA PHE A 256 -1.90 6.45 -4.50
C PHE A 256 -0.60 7.21 -4.77
N ALA A 257 -0.59 8.05 -5.80
CA ALA A 257 0.55 8.88 -6.16
C ALA A 257 0.06 10.27 -6.60
N ASP A 258 0.70 11.29 -6.04
CA ASP A 258 0.48 12.69 -6.38
C ASP A 258 1.84 13.39 -6.54
N GLN A 259 2.11 13.89 -7.73
CA GLN A 259 3.39 14.49 -8.10
C GLN A 259 3.78 15.73 -7.27
N GLU A 260 2.83 16.40 -6.64
CA GLU A 260 3.08 17.57 -5.78
C GLU A 260 3.40 17.18 -4.34
N VAL A 261 3.11 15.94 -3.95
CA VAL A 261 3.15 15.51 -2.55
C VAL A 261 4.05 14.31 -2.32
N GLY A 262 3.82 13.22 -3.06
CA GLY A 262 4.39 11.91 -2.77
C GLY A 262 3.42 10.77 -3.10
N GLY A 263 3.83 9.55 -2.77
CA GLY A 263 3.04 8.35 -2.98
C GLY A 263 2.98 7.47 -1.74
N ALA A 264 1.97 6.59 -1.69
CA ALA A 264 1.81 5.59 -0.66
C ALA A 264 1.25 4.30 -1.24
N ALA A 265 1.57 3.18 -0.60
CA ALA A 265 1.00 1.88 -0.91
C ALA A 265 0.69 1.08 0.36
N ALA A 266 -0.40 0.33 0.34
CA ALA A 266 -0.93 -0.43 1.46
C ALA A 266 -0.95 -1.94 1.18
N THR A 267 -0.98 -2.70 2.27
CA THR A 267 -1.13 -4.16 2.29
C THR A 267 -1.88 -4.53 3.57
N GLY A 268 -2.71 -5.57 3.56
CA GLY A 268 -3.55 -5.89 4.72
C GLY A 268 -4.86 -6.57 4.36
N ASP A 269 -5.81 -6.53 5.30
CA ASP A 269 -7.20 -6.89 5.03
C ASP A 269 -7.82 -5.93 4.00
N GLY A 270 -7.79 -6.33 2.73
CA GLY A 270 -8.23 -5.50 1.62
C GLY A 270 -9.70 -5.07 1.68
N ASP A 271 -10.56 -5.87 2.31
CA ASP A 271 -11.98 -5.54 2.50
C ASP A 271 -12.16 -4.40 3.50
N ILE A 272 -11.25 -4.26 4.48
CA ILE A 272 -11.20 -3.12 5.39
C ILE A 272 -10.48 -1.95 4.73
N LEU A 273 -9.28 -2.15 4.17
CA LEU A 273 -8.47 -1.10 3.55
C LEU A 273 -9.26 -0.26 2.53
N MET A 274 -10.02 -0.91 1.63
CA MET A 274 -10.81 -0.21 0.61
C MET A 274 -11.90 0.72 1.16
N ARG A 275 -12.36 0.50 2.40
CA ARG A 275 -13.39 1.34 3.05
C ARG A 275 -12.82 2.65 3.58
N TYR A 276 -11.51 2.72 3.80
CA TYR A 276 -10.84 3.83 4.48
C TYR A 276 -9.82 4.55 3.62
N LEU A 277 -9.53 4.05 2.41
CA LEU A 277 -8.59 4.64 1.44
C LEU A 277 -7.26 5.10 2.08
N PRO A 278 -6.52 4.19 2.74
CA PRO A 278 -5.36 4.55 3.55
C PRO A 278 -4.20 5.16 2.77
N SER A 279 -3.97 4.73 1.52
CA SER A 279 -2.91 5.30 0.68
C SER A 279 -3.23 6.75 0.31
N PHE A 280 -4.48 7.04 -0.06
CA PHE A 280 -4.95 8.41 -0.26
C PHE A 280 -4.85 9.24 1.04
N HIS A 281 -5.30 8.68 2.16
CA HIS A 281 -5.22 9.35 3.46
C HIS A 281 -3.77 9.69 3.87
N ALA A 282 -2.82 8.79 3.62
CA ALA A 282 -1.40 9.03 3.89
C ALA A 282 -0.87 10.18 3.02
N VAL A 283 -1.13 10.16 1.70
CA VAL A 283 -0.73 11.25 0.79
C VAL A 283 -1.37 12.58 1.20
N GLU A 284 -2.67 12.62 1.50
CA GLU A 284 -3.32 13.86 1.95
C GLU A 284 -2.86 14.35 3.32
N SER A 285 -2.37 13.44 4.18
CA SER A 285 -1.70 13.84 5.42
C SER A 285 -0.34 14.47 5.13
N MET A 286 0.44 13.90 4.21
CA MET A 286 1.71 14.49 3.76
C MET A 286 1.51 15.86 3.09
N ARG A 287 0.43 16.06 2.34
CA ARG A 287 0.06 17.37 1.77
C ARG A 287 -0.06 18.45 2.85
N ARG A 288 -0.45 18.06 4.07
CA ARG A 288 -0.58 18.96 5.23
C ARG A 288 0.71 19.13 6.03
N GLY A 289 1.84 18.64 5.50
CA GLY A 289 3.17 18.74 6.11
C GLY A 289 3.46 17.67 7.16
N VAL A 290 2.68 16.59 7.23
CA VAL A 290 2.96 15.46 8.12
C VAL A 290 4.03 14.57 7.49
N ASP A 291 5.04 14.15 8.26
CA ASP A 291 6.07 13.24 7.75
C ASP A 291 5.47 11.89 7.31
N PRO A 292 6.09 11.17 6.35
CA PRO A 292 5.52 9.94 5.79
C PRO A 292 5.19 8.85 6.83
N GLY A 293 6.03 8.65 7.85
CA GLY A 293 5.80 7.64 8.88
C GLY A 293 4.61 7.98 9.79
N SER A 294 4.51 9.24 10.20
CA SER A 294 3.37 9.76 10.94
C SER A 294 2.08 9.76 10.10
N ALA A 295 2.19 10.03 8.79
CA ALA A 295 1.07 9.97 7.85
C ALA A 295 0.50 8.54 7.73
N CYS A 296 1.37 7.54 7.56
CA CYS A 296 0.99 6.11 7.60
C CYS A 296 0.33 5.75 8.95
N THR A 297 0.92 6.20 10.06
CA THR A 297 0.39 5.95 11.41
C THR A 297 -1.00 6.57 11.59
N ALA A 298 -1.23 7.79 11.08
CA ALA A 298 -2.51 8.47 11.16
C ALA A 298 -3.60 7.73 10.38
N ALA A 299 -3.28 7.27 9.16
CA ALA A 299 -4.20 6.47 8.33
C ALA A 299 -4.60 5.17 9.03
N LEU A 300 -3.62 4.41 9.54
CA LEU A 300 -3.89 3.16 10.27
C LEU A 300 -4.67 3.40 11.56
N ARG A 301 -4.34 4.44 12.32
CA ARG A 301 -5.07 4.80 13.54
C ARG A 301 -6.55 5.05 13.26
N TYR A 302 -6.89 5.64 12.12
CA TYR A 302 -8.29 5.84 11.75
C TYR A 302 -9.01 4.51 11.53
N ILE A 303 -8.39 3.57 10.81
CA ILE A 303 -8.93 2.21 10.62
C ILE A 303 -9.11 1.49 11.96
N VAL A 304 -8.06 1.49 12.80
CA VAL A 304 -8.02 0.74 14.07
C VAL A 304 -9.08 1.21 15.07
N ARG A 305 -9.47 2.49 15.05
CA ARG A 305 -10.59 3.00 15.87
C ARG A 305 -11.91 2.27 15.59
N HIS A 306 -12.12 1.84 14.35
CA HIS A 306 -13.34 1.14 13.92
C HIS A 306 -13.14 -0.37 13.81
N HIS A 307 -11.90 -0.81 13.57
CA HIS A 307 -11.50 -2.21 13.42
C HIS A 307 -10.28 -2.53 14.29
N PRO A 308 -10.44 -2.71 15.62
CA PRO A 308 -9.31 -2.89 16.54
C PRO A 308 -8.47 -4.15 16.30
N ARG A 309 -8.98 -5.11 15.52
CA ARG A 309 -8.28 -6.35 15.14
C ARG A 309 -7.75 -6.32 13.70
N PHE A 310 -7.79 -5.16 13.04
CA PHE A 310 -7.27 -5.00 11.68
C PHE A 310 -5.80 -5.44 11.60
N VAL A 311 -5.40 -6.04 10.49
CA VAL A 311 -4.01 -6.38 10.19
C VAL A 311 -3.63 -5.73 8.87
N GLY A 312 -2.51 -5.00 8.86
CA GLY A 312 -2.00 -4.37 7.65
C GLY A 312 -0.91 -3.33 7.90
N GLY A 313 -0.37 -2.81 6.81
CA GLY A 313 0.70 -1.82 6.80
C GLY A 313 0.60 -0.87 5.60
N ILE A 314 1.31 0.26 5.72
CA ILE A 314 1.39 1.29 4.70
C ILE A 314 2.84 1.74 4.62
N VAL A 315 3.38 1.84 3.40
CA VAL A 315 4.61 2.57 3.09
C VAL A 315 4.25 3.89 2.40
N ALA A 316 5.01 4.94 2.67
CA ALA A 316 4.83 6.24 2.02
C ALA A 316 6.18 6.89 1.74
N VAL A 317 6.23 7.68 0.67
CA VAL A 317 7.37 8.47 0.23
C VAL A 317 6.87 9.86 -0.16
N SER A 318 7.40 10.91 0.44
CA SER A 318 7.15 12.29 0.01
C SER A 318 8.01 12.65 -1.19
N ILE A 319 7.62 13.68 -1.95
CA ILE A 319 8.26 14.05 -3.22
C ILE A 319 9.72 14.51 -3.08
N ASP A 320 10.15 14.85 -1.86
CA ASP A 320 11.52 15.16 -1.50
C ASP A 320 12.38 13.91 -1.18
N GLY A 321 11.80 12.72 -1.30
CA GLY A 321 12.44 11.43 -1.03
C GLY A 321 12.49 11.01 0.43
N THR A 322 11.86 11.76 1.35
CA THR A 322 11.63 11.27 2.71
C THR A 322 10.65 10.10 2.66
N TYR A 323 10.87 9.06 3.45
CA TYR A 323 10.02 7.87 3.44
C TYR A 323 9.73 7.38 4.85
N GLY A 324 8.67 6.58 4.97
CA GLY A 324 8.26 6.02 6.25
C GLY A 324 7.25 4.91 6.05
N ALA A 325 7.02 4.15 7.12
CA ALA A 325 6.06 3.08 7.12
C ALA A 325 5.42 2.94 8.50
N ALA A 326 4.23 2.36 8.54
CA ALA A 326 3.56 1.98 9.77
C ALA A 326 2.78 0.69 9.55
N CYS A 327 2.48 -0.03 10.63
CA CYS A 327 1.64 -1.22 10.60
C CYS A 327 0.80 -1.35 11.87
N HIS A 328 -0.21 -2.22 11.78
CA HIS A 328 -1.00 -2.67 12.92
C HIS A 328 -1.25 -4.17 12.79
N GLY A 329 -1.22 -4.90 13.90
CA GLY A 329 -1.44 -6.35 13.92
C GLY A 329 -0.27 -7.19 13.41
N ILE A 330 0.88 -6.56 13.12
CA ILE A 330 2.12 -7.20 12.64
C ILE A 330 3.24 -6.80 13.64
N PRO A 331 4.05 -7.74 14.17
CA PRO A 331 5.08 -7.42 15.18
C PRO A 331 6.14 -6.42 14.70
N ARG A 332 6.55 -6.55 13.44
CA ARG A 332 7.44 -5.62 12.75
C ARG A 332 7.08 -5.66 11.26
N PHE A 333 6.82 -4.51 10.66
CA PHE A 333 6.53 -4.44 9.22
C PHE A 333 7.82 -4.48 8.41
N PRO A 334 8.13 -5.58 7.71
CA PRO A 334 9.21 -5.55 6.75
C PRO A 334 8.78 -4.67 5.56
N TYR A 335 9.71 -3.84 5.08
CA TYR A 335 9.58 -3.10 3.84
C TYR A 335 10.99 -2.91 3.27
N SER A 336 11.10 -2.76 1.96
CA SER A 336 12.39 -2.69 1.27
C SER A 336 12.57 -1.31 0.61
N VAL A 337 13.80 -0.80 0.65
CA VAL A 337 14.15 0.53 0.13
C VAL A 337 15.44 0.44 -0.67
N ALA A 338 15.47 1.05 -1.85
CA ALA A 338 16.69 1.32 -2.60
C ALA A 338 16.80 2.82 -2.86
N LYS A 339 17.98 3.39 -2.56
CA LYS A 339 18.33 4.80 -2.71
C LYS A 339 19.86 4.95 -2.85
N PRO A 340 20.38 6.09 -3.32
CA PRO A 340 21.82 6.35 -3.34
C PRO A 340 22.38 6.35 -1.91
N GLU A 341 23.67 6.04 -1.80
CA GLU A 341 24.43 6.10 -0.54
C GLU A 341 24.51 7.52 0.04
#